data_AF-A0A126QMY5-F1
#
_entry.id   AF-A0A126QMY5-F1
#
_cell.length_a   1.000
_cell.length_b   1.000
_cell.length_c   1.000
_cell.angle_alpha   90.00
_cell.angle_beta   90.00
_cell.angle_gamma   90.00
#
_symmetry.space_group_name_H-M   'P 1'
#
loop_
_entity.id
_entity.type
_entity.pdbx_description
1 polymer ?
#
loop_
_entity_poly.entity_id
_entity_poly.type
_entity_poly.pdbx_seq_one_letter_code
_entity_poly.pdbx_strand_id
1 'polypeptide(L)'
;MSTDIRFETVHPATPFSAKKAQLLYRAGEALFKKALLNASRQVIDTLRDDPSLADLQSQLTNERDPLGNIERLLDETPEDIALHEDYAFFFFFNRLRRALYREGALYECIGILKEAISECGQHPESLYYLSLAHERSGDIQKALAASLRAQTLRGDDPKYRSLVLRLLLKNGDAAGAHEAAQKALSLDPRNADFHFRFSLSCERMGQLLEATEELREAIALEGDNPHYHHRLGNLLLKQRNLKDGAKHLHSAAELAPHTYRITKDELRLRSLILGGRIAVIAGGFRCHTIQKLSSALKFNQPSMPFDWGFFPPHSIVSILNNPTINLSHADATLSSPCIKSEQYLDQNGEKGIRFQSSSYADLARLIKDRGQRDLNRYLDGSCAYYTLDATHQYVLAHYNWHEFANVAESGGVHSPEENIRRINDKINKRIRRMFDLCECAEHVFFITYEHQDYQYMMIDDTKYDLHNFADLSATLESTFQAQSRVVRFSDADSAGKLLSMLQPRSTRP
;
A
#
# COMPACT_ATOMS: atom_id res chain seq x y z
N MET A 1 -31.16 -28.13 -23.05
CA MET A 1 -30.21 -29.01 -23.78
C MET A 1 -28.92 -29.02 -22.99
N SER A 2 -28.62 -30.15 -22.36
CA SER A 2 -27.39 -30.40 -21.61
C SER A 2 -26.19 -30.40 -22.56
N THR A 3 -25.20 -29.56 -22.30
CA THR A 3 -23.88 -29.66 -22.93
C THR A 3 -22.98 -30.44 -21.99
N ASP A 4 -22.85 -31.73 -22.28
CA ASP A 4 -21.85 -32.64 -21.73
C ASP A 4 -20.44 -32.08 -22.00
N ILE A 5 -19.71 -31.79 -20.93
CA ILE A 5 -18.27 -31.58 -20.98
C ILE A 5 -17.63 -32.97 -20.92
N ARG A 6 -17.24 -33.51 -22.07
CA ARG A 6 -16.38 -34.70 -22.15
C ARG A 6 -14.97 -34.30 -21.75
N PHE A 7 -14.47 -34.87 -20.64
CA PHE A 7 -13.06 -34.86 -20.32
C PHE A 7 -12.36 -35.89 -21.22
N GLU A 8 -11.49 -35.42 -22.12
CA GLU A 8 -10.55 -36.31 -22.82
C GLU A 8 -9.54 -36.82 -21.80
N THR A 9 -9.55 -38.13 -21.57
CA THR A 9 -8.59 -38.85 -20.74
C THR A 9 -7.21 -38.80 -21.39
N VAL A 10 -6.34 -37.94 -20.88
CA VAL A 10 -4.90 -38.00 -21.16
C VAL A 10 -4.26 -38.93 -20.14
N HIS A 11 -3.87 -40.14 -20.56
CA HIS A 11 -3.07 -41.06 -19.76
C HIS A 11 -1.71 -40.42 -19.42
N PRO A 12 -1.30 -40.33 -18.14
CA PRO A 12 0.09 -40.12 -17.78
C PRO A 12 0.79 -41.46 -17.60
N ALA A 13 2.01 -41.54 -18.12
CA ALA A 13 2.93 -42.62 -17.84
C ALA A 13 3.32 -42.67 -16.36
N THR A 14 3.39 -43.89 -15.83
CA THR A 14 3.67 -44.34 -14.43
C THR A 14 2.55 -44.15 -13.40
N PRO A 15 2.04 -45.24 -12.77
CA PRO A 15 0.99 -45.16 -11.75
C PRO A 15 1.55 -44.57 -10.44
N PHE A 16 1.00 -43.44 -10.01
CA PHE A 16 1.15 -42.90 -8.66
C PHE A 16 0.62 -43.94 -7.65
N SER A 17 1.37 -44.27 -6.59
CA SER A 17 0.94 -45.31 -5.66
C SER A 17 -0.23 -44.85 -4.80
N ALA A 18 -1.23 -45.72 -4.57
CA ALA A 18 -2.40 -45.47 -3.71
C ALA A 18 -2.04 -44.88 -2.34
N LYS A 19 -0.84 -45.19 -1.84
CA LYS A 19 -0.28 -44.65 -0.59
C LYS A 19 -0.04 -43.13 -0.64
N LYS A 20 0.35 -42.58 -1.79
CA LYS A 20 0.54 -41.12 -1.99
C LYS A 20 -0.80 -40.38 -2.10
N ALA A 21 -1.78 -40.95 -2.80
CA ALA A 21 -3.14 -40.39 -2.89
C ALA A 21 -3.81 -40.32 -1.50
N GLN A 22 -3.64 -41.38 -0.71
CA GLN A 22 -4.13 -41.44 0.68
C GLN A 22 -3.44 -40.42 1.59
N LEU A 23 -2.16 -40.10 1.36
CA LEU A 23 -1.42 -39.10 2.11
C LEU A 23 -1.90 -37.67 1.81
N LEU A 24 -2.10 -37.34 0.53
CA LEU A 24 -2.65 -36.06 0.08
C LEU A 24 -4.07 -35.83 0.58
N TYR A 25 -4.89 -36.89 0.59
CA TYR A 25 -6.23 -36.88 1.17
C TYR A 25 -6.21 -36.59 2.69
N ARG A 26 -5.38 -37.30 3.45
CA ARG A 26 -5.22 -37.11 4.91
C ARG A 26 -4.63 -35.75 5.27
N ALA A 27 -3.71 -35.20 4.47
CA ALA A 27 -3.18 -33.85 4.65
C ALA A 27 -4.27 -32.79 4.42
N GLY A 28 -5.12 -32.99 3.41
CA GLY A 28 -6.32 -32.16 3.20
C GLY A 28 -7.35 -32.31 4.33
N GLU A 29 -7.48 -33.48 4.93
CA GLU A 29 -8.36 -33.79 6.06
C GLU A 29 -7.93 -33.11 7.37
N ALA A 30 -6.63 -33.14 7.70
CA ALA A 30 -6.05 -32.50 8.87
C ALA A 30 -6.25 -30.96 8.86
N LEU A 31 -6.12 -30.34 7.69
CA LEU A 31 -6.42 -28.92 7.47
C LEU A 31 -7.89 -28.56 7.73
N PHE A 32 -8.82 -29.44 7.38
CA PHE A 32 -10.25 -29.23 7.54
C PHE A 32 -10.72 -29.45 8.99
N LYS A 33 -10.25 -30.52 9.64
CA LYS A 33 -10.58 -30.84 11.04
C LYS A 33 -10.14 -29.71 12.00
N LYS A 34 -8.98 -29.09 11.76
CA LYS A 34 -8.48 -27.98 12.59
C LYS A 34 -9.16 -26.64 12.29
N ALA A 35 -9.53 -26.40 11.02
CA ALA A 35 -10.19 -25.16 10.58
C ALA A 35 -11.69 -25.08 10.94
N LEU A 36 -12.38 -26.22 11.10
CA LEU A 36 -13.74 -26.28 11.65
C LEU A 36 -13.75 -26.10 13.17
N LEU A 37 -12.79 -26.69 13.90
CA LEU A 37 -12.73 -26.60 15.36
C LEU A 37 -12.59 -25.16 15.89
N ASN A 38 -11.93 -24.28 15.14
CA ASN A 38 -11.76 -22.87 15.52
C ASN A 38 -12.96 -21.98 15.15
N ALA A 39 -13.71 -22.34 14.10
CA ALA A 39 -14.89 -21.59 13.66
C ALA A 39 -16.15 -21.99 14.43
N SER A 40 -16.25 -23.25 14.88
CA SER A 40 -17.37 -23.73 15.67
C SER A 40 -17.30 -23.28 17.13
N ARG A 41 -16.10 -23.19 17.75
CA ARG A 41 -15.97 -22.74 19.15
C ARG A 41 -16.47 -21.32 19.39
N GLN A 42 -16.13 -20.36 18.52
CA GLN A 42 -16.56 -18.96 18.69
C GLN A 42 -18.08 -18.77 18.55
N VAL A 43 -18.73 -19.53 17.67
CA VAL A 43 -20.18 -19.47 17.43
C VAL A 43 -20.94 -20.27 18.51
N ILE A 44 -20.40 -21.39 18.98
CA ILE A 44 -20.98 -22.19 20.06
C ILE A 44 -20.87 -21.47 21.41
N ASP A 45 -19.76 -20.76 21.68
CA ASP A 45 -19.56 -20.03 22.93
C ASP A 45 -20.41 -18.73 22.98
N THR A 46 -20.73 -18.11 21.83
CA THR A 46 -21.66 -16.96 21.79
C THR A 46 -23.13 -17.37 21.87
N LEU A 47 -23.49 -18.58 21.43
CA LEU A 47 -24.86 -19.09 21.47
C LEU A 47 -25.21 -19.82 22.78
N ARG A 48 -24.23 -20.08 23.66
CA ARG A 48 -24.43 -20.84 24.91
C ARG A 48 -25.19 -20.06 25.99
N ASP A 49 -25.19 -18.72 25.91
CA ASP A 49 -25.71 -17.84 26.97
C ASP A 49 -27.10 -17.21 26.66
N ASP A 50 -27.74 -17.56 25.53
CA ASP A 50 -29.09 -17.07 25.17
C ASP A 50 -30.16 -18.20 25.27
N PRO A 51 -31.01 -18.22 26.31
CA PRO A 51 -32.02 -19.25 26.51
C PRO A 51 -33.17 -19.23 25.49
N SER A 52 -33.33 -18.14 24.72
CA SER A 52 -34.43 -18.00 23.75
C SER A 52 -34.19 -18.77 22.45
N LEU A 53 -32.98 -19.29 22.24
CA LEU A 53 -32.56 -20.03 21.05
C LEU A 53 -32.39 -21.54 21.30
N ALA A 54 -33.04 -22.08 22.34
CA ALA A 54 -32.92 -23.49 22.75
C ALA A 54 -33.27 -24.51 21.66
N ASP A 55 -34.22 -24.20 20.76
CA ASP A 55 -34.55 -25.06 19.61
C ASP A 55 -33.46 -25.04 18.54
N LEU A 56 -32.80 -23.90 18.31
CA LEU A 56 -31.65 -23.80 17.40
C LEU A 56 -30.42 -24.49 18.01
N GLN A 57 -30.24 -24.41 19.33
CA GLN A 57 -29.24 -25.20 20.07
C GLN A 57 -29.53 -26.70 19.91
N SER A 58 -30.76 -27.15 20.11
CA SER A 58 -31.16 -28.56 19.92
C SER A 58 -30.95 -29.03 18.48
N GLN A 59 -31.28 -28.21 17.47
CA GLN A 59 -31.08 -28.51 16.05
C GLN A 59 -29.60 -28.57 15.66
N LEU A 60 -28.76 -27.65 16.13
CA LEU A 60 -27.31 -27.67 15.89
C LEU A 60 -26.58 -28.77 16.67
N THR A 61 -27.15 -29.22 17.80
CA THR A 61 -26.64 -30.36 18.57
C THR A 61 -27.09 -31.70 17.98
N ASN A 62 -28.22 -31.75 17.25
CA ASN A 62 -28.82 -32.95 16.65
C ASN A 62 -28.69 -33.07 15.13
N GLU A 63 -28.17 -32.09 14.39
CA GLU A 63 -27.61 -32.31 13.05
C GLU A 63 -26.27 -33.04 13.18
N ARG A 64 -26.37 -34.31 13.58
CA ARG A 64 -25.30 -35.29 13.60
C ARG A 64 -24.90 -35.63 12.17
N ASP A 65 -23.94 -34.85 11.70
CA ASP A 65 -22.86 -35.34 10.86
C ASP A 65 -23.13 -35.47 9.34
N PRO A 66 -23.19 -34.33 8.63
CA PRO A 66 -23.02 -34.30 7.16
C PRO A 66 -21.66 -34.88 6.74
N LEU A 67 -20.65 -34.78 7.62
CA LEU A 67 -19.33 -35.38 7.45
C LEU A 67 -19.40 -36.91 7.56
N GLY A 68 -20.16 -37.44 8.50
CA GLY A 68 -20.33 -38.87 8.78
C GLY A 68 -21.08 -39.59 7.68
N ASN A 69 -22.05 -38.93 7.03
CA ASN A 69 -22.68 -39.50 5.83
C ASN A 69 -21.73 -39.52 4.64
N ILE A 70 -20.84 -38.52 4.50
CA ILE A 70 -19.79 -38.52 3.50
C ILE A 70 -18.71 -39.55 3.86
N GLU A 71 -18.25 -39.64 5.11
CA GLU A 71 -17.32 -40.65 5.63
C GLU A 71 -17.89 -42.06 5.45
N ARG A 72 -19.20 -42.27 5.64
CA ARG A 72 -19.88 -43.55 5.41
C ARG A 72 -20.03 -43.88 3.93
N LEU A 73 -20.39 -42.91 3.10
CA LEU A 73 -20.40 -43.07 1.63
C LEU A 73 -19.00 -43.38 1.09
N LEU A 74 -17.94 -42.90 1.75
CA LEU A 74 -16.54 -43.14 1.37
C LEU A 74 -15.95 -44.44 1.97
N ASP A 75 -16.37 -44.84 3.17
CA ASP A 75 -16.07 -46.14 3.80
C ASP A 75 -16.81 -47.30 3.09
N GLU A 76 -17.96 -47.03 2.48
CA GLU A 76 -18.69 -47.96 1.61
C GLU A 76 -18.13 -47.99 0.18
N THR A 77 -17.26 -47.06 -0.21
CA THR A 77 -16.60 -47.01 -1.54
C THR A 77 -15.05 -46.86 -1.53
N PRO A 78 -14.27 -47.56 -0.67
CA PRO A 78 -12.82 -47.35 -0.59
C PRO A 78 -12.07 -47.78 -1.86
N GLU A 79 -12.65 -48.70 -2.63
CA GLU A 79 -12.06 -49.26 -3.85
C GLU A 79 -12.31 -48.37 -5.06
N ASP A 80 -13.35 -47.52 -5.04
CA ASP A 80 -13.72 -46.65 -6.17
C ASP A 80 -13.11 -45.23 -6.06
N ILE A 81 -12.87 -44.71 -4.85
CA ILE A 81 -12.20 -43.39 -4.67
C ILE A 81 -10.70 -43.50 -4.98
N ALA A 82 -10.12 -44.69 -4.78
CA ALA A 82 -8.75 -45.03 -5.15
C ALA A 82 -8.51 -45.00 -6.67
N LEU A 83 -9.56 -44.95 -7.49
CA LEU A 83 -9.45 -45.00 -8.95
C LEU A 83 -9.29 -43.63 -9.64
N HIS A 84 -9.43 -42.50 -8.92
CA HIS A 84 -9.23 -41.18 -9.54
C HIS A 84 -8.36 -40.23 -8.70
N GLU A 85 -7.07 -40.26 -9.01
CA GLU A 85 -6.03 -39.29 -8.58
C GLU A 85 -6.50 -37.82 -8.66
N ASP A 86 -7.27 -37.49 -9.69
CA ASP A 86 -7.84 -36.16 -9.93
C ASP A 86 -8.81 -35.70 -8.83
N TYR A 87 -9.58 -36.62 -8.23
CA TYR A 87 -10.53 -36.29 -7.15
C TYR A 87 -9.80 -35.93 -5.86
N ALA A 88 -8.76 -36.67 -5.48
CA ALA A 88 -7.96 -36.37 -4.29
C ALA A 88 -7.23 -35.02 -4.41
N PHE A 89 -6.66 -34.73 -5.59
CA PHE A 89 -6.04 -33.44 -5.87
C PHE A 89 -7.05 -32.28 -5.85
N PHE A 90 -8.25 -32.48 -6.42
CA PHE A 90 -9.31 -31.47 -6.41
C PHE A 90 -9.69 -31.04 -4.99
N PHE A 91 -9.90 -31.98 -4.07
CA PHE A 91 -10.25 -31.66 -2.68
C PHE A 91 -9.08 -31.02 -1.91
N PHE A 92 -7.87 -31.55 -2.08
CA PHE A 92 -6.67 -31.01 -1.43
C PHE A 92 -6.43 -29.54 -1.82
N PHE A 93 -6.43 -29.23 -3.12
CA PHE A 93 -6.19 -27.87 -3.61
C PHE A 93 -7.36 -26.91 -3.33
N ASN A 94 -8.61 -27.37 -3.37
CA ASN A 94 -9.74 -26.53 -2.95
C ASN A 94 -9.65 -26.11 -1.48
N ARG A 95 -9.14 -26.99 -0.61
CA ARG A 95 -8.95 -26.68 0.81
C ARG A 95 -7.77 -25.74 1.02
N LEU A 96 -6.64 -25.93 0.32
CA LEU A 96 -5.52 -24.98 0.33
C LEU A 96 -5.94 -23.59 -0.12
N ARG A 97 -6.74 -23.50 -1.19
CA ARG A 97 -7.33 -22.24 -1.66
C ARG A 97 -8.10 -21.53 -0.56
N ARG A 98 -8.90 -22.25 0.24
CA ARG A 98 -9.63 -21.66 1.39
C ARG A 98 -8.70 -21.26 2.54
N ALA A 99 -7.70 -22.06 2.84
CA ALA A 99 -6.73 -21.81 3.92
C ALA A 99 -5.88 -20.56 3.64
N LEU A 100 -5.51 -20.31 2.38
CA LEU A 100 -4.76 -19.13 1.97
C LEU A 100 -5.41 -17.81 2.43
N TYR A 101 -6.75 -17.71 2.45
CA TYR A 101 -7.44 -16.45 2.78
C TYR A 101 -7.77 -16.26 4.27
N ARG A 102 -7.37 -17.17 5.17
CA ARG A 102 -7.59 -17.02 6.63
C ARG A 102 -6.30 -16.63 7.35
N GLU A 103 -6.32 -15.52 8.09
CA GLU A 103 -5.12 -14.90 8.72
C GLU A 103 -4.38 -15.77 9.75
N GLY A 104 -4.94 -16.89 10.21
CA GLY A 104 -4.27 -17.84 11.10
C GLY A 104 -3.74 -19.14 10.45
N ALA A 105 -4.15 -19.45 9.22
CA ALA A 105 -3.89 -20.75 8.58
C ALA A 105 -2.73 -20.73 7.56
N LEU A 106 -2.14 -19.56 7.31
CA LEU A 106 -1.17 -19.35 6.24
C LEU A 106 0.15 -20.12 6.47
N TYR A 107 0.71 -20.07 7.68
CA TYR A 107 1.96 -20.76 8.00
C TYR A 107 1.80 -22.29 8.03
N GLU A 108 0.65 -22.76 8.50
CA GLU A 108 0.29 -24.18 8.46
C GLU A 108 0.15 -24.67 7.02
N CYS A 109 -0.50 -23.89 6.16
CA CYS A 109 -0.61 -24.16 4.72
C CYS A 109 0.77 -24.32 4.06
N ILE A 110 1.72 -23.43 4.37
CA ILE A 110 3.11 -23.52 3.89
C ILE A 110 3.78 -24.81 4.38
N GLY A 111 3.62 -25.17 5.67
CA GLY A 111 4.18 -26.39 6.23
C GLY A 111 3.69 -27.64 5.51
N ILE A 112 2.37 -27.74 5.33
CA ILE A 112 1.73 -28.89 4.69
C ILE A 112 2.08 -28.99 3.21
N LEU A 113 2.18 -27.85 2.50
CA LEU A 113 2.65 -27.83 1.12
C LEU A 113 4.10 -28.32 0.99
N LYS A 114 4.97 -27.97 1.95
CA LYS A 114 6.37 -28.44 1.96
C LYS A 114 6.47 -29.93 2.25
N GLU A 115 5.72 -30.44 3.23
CA GLU A 115 5.64 -31.87 3.54
C GLU A 115 5.08 -32.66 2.36
N ALA A 116 3.99 -32.17 1.74
CA ALA A 116 3.43 -32.79 0.54
C ALA A 116 4.45 -32.86 -0.60
N ILE A 117 5.24 -31.81 -0.81
CA ILE A 117 6.30 -31.78 -1.82
C ILE A 117 7.45 -32.75 -1.47
N SER A 118 7.84 -32.89 -0.20
CA SER A 118 8.91 -33.82 0.19
C SER A 118 8.49 -35.28 0.06
N GLU A 119 7.26 -35.60 0.44
CA GLU A 119 6.74 -36.97 0.45
C GLU A 119 6.26 -37.44 -0.94
N CYS A 120 5.56 -36.56 -1.67
CA CYS A 120 4.92 -36.93 -2.93
C CYS A 120 5.75 -36.58 -4.17
N GLY A 121 6.74 -35.69 -4.04
CA GLY A 121 7.53 -35.13 -5.13
C GLY A 121 7.02 -33.75 -5.57
N GLN A 122 7.80 -33.06 -6.42
CA GLN A 122 7.42 -31.74 -6.91
C GLN A 122 6.28 -31.84 -7.94
N HIS A 123 5.13 -31.26 -7.62
CA HIS A 123 3.97 -31.14 -8.50
C HIS A 123 3.71 -29.64 -8.81
N PRO A 124 3.41 -29.27 -10.07
CA PRO A 124 3.29 -27.86 -10.47
C PRO A 124 2.17 -27.11 -9.72
N GLU A 125 1.01 -27.72 -9.47
CA GLU A 125 -0.05 -27.13 -8.64
C GLU A 125 0.40 -26.91 -7.18
N SER A 126 1.13 -27.86 -6.58
CA SER A 126 1.62 -27.71 -5.20
C SER A 126 2.62 -26.57 -5.10
N LEU A 127 3.51 -26.43 -6.09
CA LEU A 127 4.43 -25.31 -6.18
C LEU A 127 3.71 -23.97 -6.44
N TYR A 128 2.63 -23.97 -7.23
CA TYR A 128 1.78 -22.80 -7.44
C TYR A 128 1.10 -22.34 -6.15
N TYR A 129 0.47 -23.24 -5.40
CA TYR A 129 -0.15 -22.88 -4.11
C TYR A 129 0.88 -22.49 -3.05
N LEU A 130 2.07 -23.11 -3.07
CA LEU A 130 3.19 -22.72 -2.20
C LEU A 130 3.67 -21.31 -2.55
N SER A 131 3.73 -20.99 -3.84
CA SER A 131 4.06 -19.66 -4.33
C SER A 131 3.04 -18.62 -3.86
N LEU A 132 1.74 -18.89 -4.02
CA LEU A 132 0.68 -18.00 -3.52
C LEU A 132 0.74 -17.82 -1.99
N ALA A 133 1.06 -18.89 -1.24
CA ALA A 133 1.21 -18.81 0.20
C ALA A 133 2.37 -17.91 0.61
N HIS A 134 3.53 -18.05 -0.05
CA HIS A 134 4.68 -17.18 0.17
C HIS A 134 4.43 -15.74 -0.30
N GLU A 135 3.68 -15.54 -1.38
CA GLU A 135 3.28 -14.21 -1.84
C GLU A 135 2.48 -13.49 -0.75
N ARG A 136 1.58 -14.22 -0.09
CA ARG A 136 0.72 -13.68 0.98
C ARG A 136 1.45 -13.51 2.31
N SER A 137 2.48 -14.31 2.59
CA SER A 137 3.34 -14.11 3.77
C SER A 137 4.34 -12.96 3.59
N GLY A 138 4.43 -12.38 2.38
CA GLY A 138 5.38 -11.33 2.04
C GLY A 138 6.76 -11.83 1.62
N ASP A 139 6.99 -13.15 1.60
CA ASP A 139 8.22 -13.79 1.14
C ASP A 139 8.30 -13.84 -0.41
N ILE A 140 8.33 -12.68 -1.08
CA ILE A 140 8.26 -12.59 -2.55
C ILE A 140 9.34 -13.42 -3.27
N GLN A 141 10.54 -13.50 -2.70
CA GLN A 141 11.65 -14.31 -3.26
C GLN A 141 11.34 -15.82 -3.27
N LYS A 142 10.79 -16.35 -2.18
CA LYS A 142 10.38 -17.77 -2.10
C LYS A 142 9.18 -18.03 -3.01
N ALA A 143 8.26 -17.08 -3.09
CA ALA A 143 7.13 -17.15 -3.99
C ALA A 143 7.59 -17.26 -5.45
N LEU A 144 8.51 -16.39 -5.87
CA LEU A 144 9.06 -16.38 -7.22
C LEU A 144 9.77 -17.70 -7.55
N ALA A 145 10.63 -18.19 -6.65
CA ALA A 145 11.32 -19.47 -6.83
C ALA A 145 10.35 -20.65 -7.01
N ALA A 146 9.28 -20.71 -6.21
CA ALA A 146 8.26 -21.75 -6.34
C ALA A 146 7.46 -21.62 -7.66
N SER A 147 7.10 -20.39 -8.07
CA SER A 147 6.37 -20.15 -9.32
C SER A 147 7.18 -20.49 -10.57
N LEU A 148 8.49 -20.18 -10.58
CA LEU A 148 9.38 -20.53 -11.69
C LEU A 148 9.51 -22.04 -11.83
N ARG A 149 9.64 -22.78 -10.71
CA ARG A 149 9.64 -24.25 -10.73
C ARG A 149 8.32 -24.82 -11.24
N ALA A 150 7.17 -24.25 -10.81
CA ALA A 150 5.86 -24.67 -11.31
C ALA A 150 5.78 -24.48 -12.84
N GLN A 151 6.23 -23.34 -13.35
CA GLN A 151 6.31 -23.05 -14.77
C GLN A 151 7.27 -23.99 -15.50
N THR A 152 8.42 -24.38 -14.93
CA THR A 152 9.33 -25.36 -15.57
C THR A 152 8.68 -26.74 -15.72
N LEU A 153 7.92 -27.19 -14.71
CA LEU A 153 7.31 -28.52 -14.70
C LEU A 153 6.08 -28.63 -15.61
N ARG A 154 5.33 -27.54 -15.78
CA ARG A 154 4.14 -27.49 -16.64
C ARG A 154 4.01 -26.12 -17.28
N GLY A 155 4.91 -25.87 -18.23
CA GLY A 155 5.11 -24.55 -18.80
C GLY A 155 4.07 -24.13 -19.82
N ASP A 156 3.08 -24.95 -20.15
CA ASP A 156 2.00 -24.71 -21.11
C ASP A 156 0.81 -23.95 -20.50
N ASP A 157 0.44 -24.24 -19.24
CA ASP A 157 -0.70 -23.60 -18.57
C ASP A 157 -0.42 -22.09 -18.29
N PRO A 158 -1.26 -21.18 -18.82
CA PRO A 158 -1.11 -19.74 -18.64
C PRO A 158 -1.03 -19.28 -17.18
N LYS A 159 -1.69 -19.99 -16.24
CA LYS A 159 -1.79 -19.55 -14.84
C LYS A 159 -0.43 -19.46 -14.14
N TYR A 160 0.53 -20.32 -14.48
CA TYR A 160 1.86 -20.27 -13.89
C TYR A 160 2.67 -19.09 -14.43
N ARG A 161 2.55 -18.80 -15.73
CA ARG A 161 3.19 -17.63 -16.36
C ARG A 161 2.63 -16.33 -15.77
N SER A 162 1.31 -16.24 -15.62
CA SER A 162 0.62 -15.13 -14.96
C SER A 162 1.16 -14.89 -13.55
N LEU A 163 1.38 -15.95 -12.78
CA LEU A 163 1.91 -15.86 -11.42
C LEU A 163 3.37 -15.39 -11.41
N VAL A 164 4.23 -15.94 -12.27
CA VAL A 164 5.63 -15.49 -12.40
C VAL A 164 5.68 -14.00 -12.74
N LEU A 165 4.92 -13.56 -13.73
CA LEU A 165 4.81 -12.15 -14.11
C LEU A 165 4.34 -11.27 -12.95
N ARG A 166 3.31 -11.70 -12.20
CA ARG A 166 2.85 -11.01 -11.00
C ARG A 166 3.99 -10.80 -10.00
N LEU A 167 4.76 -11.85 -9.76
CA LEU A 167 5.78 -11.89 -8.73
C LEU A 167 7.04 -11.12 -9.11
N LEU A 168 7.43 -11.14 -10.39
CA LEU A 168 8.50 -10.27 -10.91
C LEU A 168 8.14 -8.79 -10.71
N LEU A 169 6.90 -8.40 -11.06
CA LEU A 169 6.40 -7.06 -10.76
C LEU A 169 6.40 -6.78 -9.25
N LYS A 170 5.91 -7.68 -8.40
CA LYS A 170 5.96 -7.44 -6.94
C LYS A 170 7.38 -7.33 -6.38
N ASN A 171 8.33 -8.05 -6.97
CA ASN A 171 9.75 -8.00 -6.59
C ASN A 171 10.46 -6.71 -7.06
N GLY A 172 9.80 -5.87 -7.86
CA GLY A 172 10.39 -4.66 -8.43
C GLY A 172 11.21 -4.91 -9.69
N ASP A 173 11.29 -6.15 -10.17
CA ASP A 173 11.99 -6.52 -11.40
C ASP A 173 11.09 -6.29 -12.63
N ALA A 174 10.97 -5.03 -13.01
CA ALA A 174 10.14 -4.63 -14.15
C ALA A 174 10.71 -5.13 -15.49
N ALA A 175 12.05 -5.18 -15.61
CA ALA A 175 12.72 -5.66 -16.82
C ALA A 175 12.52 -7.17 -17.03
N GLY A 176 12.69 -7.97 -15.98
CA GLY A 176 12.39 -9.40 -16.04
C GLY A 176 10.91 -9.68 -16.31
N ALA A 177 10.00 -8.88 -15.73
CA ALA A 177 8.57 -8.98 -16.03
C ALA A 177 8.26 -8.67 -17.50
N HIS A 178 8.90 -7.65 -18.09
CA HIS A 178 8.74 -7.29 -19.49
C HIS A 178 9.17 -8.43 -20.42
N GLU A 179 10.36 -9.00 -20.23
CA GLU A 179 10.84 -10.14 -21.03
C GLU A 179 9.95 -11.38 -20.90
N ALA A 180 9.52 -11.68 -19.67
CA ALA A 180 8.61 -12.79 -19.43
C ALA A 180 7.25 -12.56 -20.09
N ALA A 181 6.78 -11.30 -20.17
CA ALA A 181 5.48 -10.96 -20.75
C ALA A 181 5.52 -11.12 -22.26
N GLN A 182 6.59 -10.68 -22.92
CA GLN A 182 6.81 -10.91 -24.35
C GLN A 182 6.81 -12.41 -24.70
N LYS A 183 7.49 -13.24 -23.91
CA LYS A 183 7.48 -14.70 -24.08
C LYS A 183 6.09 -15.30 -23.84
N ALA A 184 5.35 -14.78 -22.87
CA ALA A 184 3.99 -15.24 -22.58
C ALA A 184 3.05 -14.92 -23.75
N LEU A 185 3.13 -13.71 -24.30
CA LEU A 185 2.35 -13.27 -25.45
C LEU A 185 2.75 -13.95 -26.76
N SER A 186 4.02 -14.34 -26.94
CA SER A 186 4.40 -15.14 -28.11
C SER A 186 3.79 -16.54 -28.12
N LEU A 187 3.40 -17.04 -26.94
CA LEU A 187 2.80 -18.36 -26.76
C LEU A 187 1.27 -18.30 -26.76
N ASP A 188 0.70 -17.26 -26.15
CA ASP A 188 -0.75 -17.01 -26.13
C ASP A 188 -1.04 -15.52 -26.35
N PRO A 189 -1.13 -15.07 -27.62
CA PRO A 189 -1.37 -13.67 -27.96
C PRO A 189 -2.79 -13.19 -27.64
N ARG A 190 -3.71 -14.07 -27.21
CA ARG A 190 -5.10 -13.71 -26.93
C ARG A 190 -5.41 -13.71 -25.43
N ASN A 191 -4.37 -13.70 -24.60
CA ASN A 191 -4.50 -13.68 -23.16
C ASN A 191 -4.55 -12.25 -22.62
N ALA A 192 -5.73 -11.80 -22.19
CA ALA A 192 -5.91 -10.44 -21.67
C ALA A 192 -5.06 -10.18 -20.41
N ASP A 193 -4.88 -11.17 -19.53
CA ASP A 193 -4.04 -11.04 -18.33
C ASP A 193 -2.55 -10.89 -18.69
N PHE A 194 -2.07 -11.45 -19.80
CA PHE A 194 -0.69 -11.22 -20.27
C PHE A 194 -0.49 -9.82 -20.80
N HIS A 195 -1.39 -9.32 -21.66
CA HIS A 195 -1.38 -7.93 -22.12
C HIS A 195 -1.44 -6.96 -20.93
N PHE A 196 -2.34 -7.23 -19.96
CA PHE A 196 -2.42 -6.44 -18.75
C PHE A 196 -1.11 -6.44 -17.96
N ARG A 197 -0.49 -7.59 -17.72
CA ARG A 197 0.78 -7.66 -17.00
C ARG A 197 1.92 -7.00 -17.75
N PHE A 198 1.94 -7.12 -19.08
CA PHE A 198 2.91 -6.45 -19.93
C PHE A 198 2.81 -4.94 -19.79
N SER A 199 1.58 -4.41 -19.78
CA SER A 199 1.35 -2.98 -19.56
C SER A 199 1.93 -2.48 -18.23
N LEU A 200 1.82 -3.28 -17.17
CA LEU A 200 2.35 -2.93 -15.85
C LEU A 200 3.88 -2.93 -15.81
N SER A 201 4.55 -3.83 -16.56
CA SER A 201 6.00 -3.78 -16.70
C SER A 201 6.45 -2.54 -17.48
N CYS A 202 5.82 -2.24 -18.62
CA CYS A 202 6.11 -1.05 -19.42
C CYS A 202 5.91 0.24 -18.60
N GLU A 203 4.80 0.34 -17.84
CA GLU A 203 4.54 1.50 -16.98
C GLU A 203 5.66 1.73 -15.96
N ARG A 204 6.15 0.67 -15.32
CA ARG A 204 7.24 0.76 -14.32
C ARG A 204 8.59 1.10 -14.94
N MET A 205 8.78 0.75 -16.20
CA MET A 205 9.95 1.12 -16.99
C MET A 205 9.83 2.54 -17.59
N GLY A 206 8.70 3.22 -17.40
CA GLY A 206 8.43 4.55 -17.96
C GLY A 206 7.98 4.56 -19.42
N GLN A 207 7.76 3.38 -20.01
CA GLN A 207 7.27 3.20 -21.38
C GLN A 207 5.74 3.36 -21.42
N LEU A 208 5.25 4.59 -21.17
CA LEU A 208 3.82 4.85 -20.97
C LEU A 208 2.98 4.57 -22.22
N LEU A 209 3.52 4.83 -23.42
CA LEU A 209 2.80 4.59 -24.68
C LEU A 209 2.53 3.10 -24.91
N GLU A 210 3.58 2.27 -24.82
CA GLU A 210 3.47 0.82 -24.94
C GLU A 210 2.53 0.24 -23.88
N ALA A 211 2.64 0.71 -22.62
CA ALA A 211 1.70 0.34 -21.57
C ALA A 211 0.24 0.66 -21.92
N THR A 212 -0.02 1.72 -22.69
CA THR A 212 -1.37 2.11 -23.09
C THR A 212 -1.92 1.19 -24.17
N GLU A 213 -1.10 0.86 -25.16
CA GLU A 213 -1.51 -0.07 -26.24
C GLU A 213 -1.79 -1.46 -25.68
N GLU A 214 -0.92 -1.99 -24.82
CA GLU A 214 -1.12 -3.29 -24.17
C GLU A 214 -2.40 -3.32 -23.31
N LEU A 215 -2.73 -2.24 -22.61
CA LEU A 215 -4.02 -2.14 -21.90
C LEU A 215 -5.23 -2.08 -22.84
N ARG A 216 -5.10 -1.48 -24.02
CA ARG A 216 -6.16 -1.48 -25.03
C ARG A 216 -6.38 -2.88 -25.60
N GLU A 217 -5.32 -3.64 -25.84
CA GLU A 217 -5.43 -5.05 -26.26
C GLU A 217 -6.09 -5.90 -25.18
N ALA A 218 -5.72 -5.73 -23.91
CA ALA A 218 -6.39 -6.41 -22.80
C ALA A 218 -7.90 -6.10 -22.75
N ILE A 219 -8.30 -4.85 -22.98
CA ILE A 219 -9.72 -4.43 -23.04
C ILE A 219 -10.42 -4.93 -24.31
N ALA A 220 -9.72 -5.02 -25.44
CA ALA A 220 -10.28 -5.58 -26.67
C ALA A 220 -10.60 -7.07 -26.52
N LEU A 221 -9.80 -7.79 -25.73
CA LEU A 221 -10.01 -9.21 -25.42
C LEU A 221 -11.04 -9.42 -24.30
N GLU A 222 -11.01 -8.60 -23.24
CA GLU A 222 -11.91 -8.66 -22.07
C GLU A 222 -12.42 -7.26 -21.70
N GLY A 223 -13.42 -6.79 -22.43
CA GLY A 223 -13.95 -5.42 -22.29
C GLY A 223 -14.82 -5.17 -21.06
N ASP A 224 -15.25 -6.22 -20.36
CA ASP A 224 -16.05 -6.14 -19.14
C ASP A 224 -15.21 -6.16 -17.86
N ASN A 225 -13.88 -6.18 -17.97
CA ASN A 225 -12.99 -6.18 -16.82
C ASN A 225 -12.76 -4.74 -16.28
N PRO A 226 -13.37 -4.37 -15.13
CA PRO A 226 -13.27 -3.00 -14.61
C PRO A 226 -11.84 -2.63 -14.20
N HIS A 227 -11.00 -3.61 -13.88
CA HIS A 227 -9.60 -3.36 -13.51
C HIS A 227 -8.80 -2.79 -14.69
N TYR A 228 -9.03 -3.28 -15.91
CA TYR A 228 -8.32 -2.82 -17.11
C TYR A 228 -8.73 -1.40 -17.46
N HIS A 229 -10.04 -1.11 -17.44
CA HIS A 229 -10.56 0.25 -17.61
C HIS A 229 -10.00 1.21 -16.56
N HIS A 230 -9.98 0.83 -15.28
CA HIS A 230 -9.43 1.67 -14.23
C HIS A 230 -7.93 1.97 -14.47
N ARG A 231 -7.15 0.97 -14.88
CA ARG A 231 -5.71 1.10 -15.14
C ARG A 231 -5.43 1.98 -16.36
N LEU A 232 -6.10 1.74 -17.48
CA LEU A 232 -5.98 2.57 -18.68
C LEU A 232 -6.38 4.02 -18.41
N GLY A 233 -7.48 4.22 -17.68
CA GLY A 233 -7.92 5.55 -17.27
C GLY A 233 -6.82 6.31 -16.49
N ASN A 234 -6.20 5.65 -15.52
CA ASN A 234 -5.10 6.23 -14.75
C ASN A 234 -3.87 6.57 -15.60
N LEU A 235 -3.51 5.69 -16.53
CA LEU A 235 -2.35 5.85 -17.41
C LEU A 235 -2.54 7.01 -18.40
N LEU A 236 -3.74 7.12 -18.99
CA LEU A 236 -4.11 8.22 -19.88
C LEU A 236 -4.11 9.57 -19.15
N LEU A 237 -4.58 9.62 -17.90
CA LEU A 237 -4.48 10.84 -17.10
C LEU A 237 -3.02 11.25 -16.83
N LYS A 238 -2.11 10.29 -16.57
CA LYS A 238 -0.67 10.57 -16.43
C LYS A 238 -0.07 11.14 -17.72
N GLN A 239 -0.56 10.72 -18.89
CA GLN A 239 -0.17 11.24 -20.19
C GLN A 239 -0.89 12.55 -20.57
N ARG A 240 -1.68 13.14 -19.66
CA ARG A 240 -2.50 14.32 -19.91
C ARG A 240 -3.61 14.14 -20.96
N ASN A 241 -3.94 12.90 -21.35
CA ASN A 241 -5.15 12.61 -22.12
C ASN A 241 -6.36 12.50 -21.19
N LEU A 242 -6.86 13.68 -20.80
CA LEU A 242 -7.90 13.83 -19.78
C LEU A 242 -9.25 13.25 -20.22
N LYS A 243 -9.60 13.47 -21.50
CA LYS A 243 -10.89 13.08 -22.06
C LYS A 243 -11.05 11.58 -22.08
N ASP A 244 -10.06 10.85 -22.61
CA ASP A 244 -10.16 9.40 -22.70
C ASP A 244 -9.88 8.73 -21.35
N GLY A 245 -8.97 9.30 -20.54
CA GLY A 245 -8.74 8.83 -19.18
C GLY A 245 -10.00 8.85 -18.32
N ALA A 246 -10.79 9.93 -18.39
CA ALA A 246 -12.06 10.03 -17.68
C ALA A 246 -13.11 9.03 -18.17
N LYS A 247 -13.20 8.77 -19.48
CA LYS A 247 -14.11 7.75 -20.03
C LYS A 247 -13.82 6.37 -19.45
N HIS A 248 -12.56 5.94 -19.45
CA HIS A 248 -12.21 4.61 -18.93
C HIS A 248 -12.41 4.49 -17.42
N LEU A 249 -12.14 5.55 -16.64
CA LEU A 249 -12.45 5.56 -15.21
C LEU A 249 -13.97 5.50 -14.96
N HIS A 250 -14.78 6.11 -15.83
CA HIS A 250 -16.24 6.00 -15.76
C HIS A 250 -16.70 4.58 -16.05
N SER A 251 -16.21 3.96 -17.13
CA SER A 251 -16.54 2.56 -17.45
C SER A 251 -16.16 1.59 -16.33
N ALA A 252 -15.01 1.80 -15.66
CA ALA A 252 -14.64 0.99 -14.50
C ALA A 252 -15.64 1.12 -13.35
N ALA A 253 -16.16 2.34 -13.12
CA ALA A 253 -17.17 2.61 -12.10
C ALA A 253 -18.55 2.06 -12.47
N GLU A 254 -18.90 2.01 -13.76
CA GLU A 254 -20.13 1.37 -14.24
C GLU A 254 -20.08 -0.17 -14.10
N LEU A 255 -18.94 -0.77 -14.48
CA LEU A 255 -18.73 -2.22 -14.45
C LEU A 255 -18.61 -2.77 -13.01
N ALA A 256 -18.03 -2.00 -12.07
CA ALA A 256 -17.98 -2.39 -10.66
C ALA A 256 -18.20 -1.19 -9.71
N PRO A 257 -19.46 -0.75 -9.52
CA PRO A 257 -19.79 0.44 -8.73
C PRO A 257 -19.40 0.36 -7.25
N HIS A 258 -19.35 -0.85 -6.69
CA HIS A 258 -18.93 -1.09 -5.31
C HIS A 258 -17.40 -1.05 -5.12
N THR A 259 -16.65 -1.29 -6.19
CA THR A 259 -15.18 -1.31 -6.17
C THR A 259 -14.59 0.02 -6.62
N TYR A 260 -15.14 0.61 -7.67
CA TYR A 260 -14.69 1.84 -8.29
C TYR A 260 -15.76 2.91 -8.16
N ARG A 261 -15.69 3.72 -7.10
CA ARG A 261 -16.57 4.88 -6.92
C ARG A 261 -15.81 6.17 -7.18
N ILE A 262 -16.12 6.81 -8.30
CA ILE A 262 -15.55 8.11 -8.65
C ILE A 262 -16.65 9.10 -9.07
N THR A 263 -16.62 10.32 -8.53
CA THR A 263 -17.55 11.39 -8.92
C THR A 263 -17.02 12.19 -10.11
N LYS A 264 -17.89 12.94 -10.79
CA LYS A 264 -17.50 13.84 -11.90
C LYS A 264 -16.46 14.88 -11.45
N ASP A 265 -16.62 15.39 -10.23
CA ASP A 265 -15.69 16.35 -9.64
C ASP A 265 -14.35 15.71 -9.28
N GLU A 266 -14.35 14.50 -8.71
CA GLU A 266 -13.12 13.75 -8.44
C GLU A 266 -12.34 13.49 -9.74
N LEU A 267 -13.03 13.09 -10.82
CA LEU A 267 -12.41 12.92 -12.14
C LEU A 267 -11.79 14.22 -12.67
N ARG A 268 -12.56 15.31 -12.63
CA ARG A 268 -12.12 16.61 -13.13
C ARG A 268 -10.93 17.15 -12.34
N LEU A 269 -10.98 17.10 -11.00
CA LEU A 269 -9.89 17.56 -10.15
C LEU A 269 -8.62 16.75 -10.43
N ARG A 270 -8.74 15.43 -10.46
CA ARG A 270 -7.61 14.53 -10.72
C ARG A 270 -6.97 14.81 -12.08
N SER A 271 -7.79 15.06 -13.09
CA SER A 271 -7.37 15.45 -14.43
C SER A 271 -6.57 16.75 -14.43
N LEU A 272 -7.02 17.78 -13.70
CA LEU A 272 -6.33 19.05 -13.62
C LEU A 272 -5.00 18.95 -12.85
N ILE A 273 -4.95 18.14 -11.78
CA ILE A 273 -3.72 17.88 -11.01
C ILE A 273 -2.70 17.11 -11.85
N LEU A 274 -3.08 15.99 -12.46
CA LEU A 274 -2.16 15.18 -13.29
C LEU A 274 -1.75 15.91 -14.57
N GLY A 275 -2.62 16.80 -15.08
CA GLY A 275 -2.30 17.72 -16.16
C GLY A 275 -1.33 18.84 -15.76
N GLY A 276 -1.00 18.98 -14.48
CA GLY A 276 -0.14 20.04 -13.95
C GLY A 276 -0.80 21.42 -13.87
N ARG A 277 -2.13 21.53 -14.08
CA ARG A 277 -2.87 22.81 -14.02
C ARG A 277 -3.18 23.23 -12.60
N ILE A 278 -3.31 22.27 -11.68
CA ILE A 278 -3.51 22.52 -10.25
C ILE A 278 -2.36 21.88 -9.48
N ALA A 279 -1.69 22.68 -8.64
CA ALA A 279 -0.80 22.19 -7.61
C ALA A 279 -1.54 22.16 -6.27
N VAL A 280 -1.45 21.05 -5.54
CA VAL A 280 -1.98 20.93 -4.17
C VAL A 280 -0.83 20.68 -3.21
N ILE A 281 -0.47 21.68 -2.43
CA ILE A 281 0.60 21.57 -1.44
C ILE A 281 -0.04 21.37 -0.08
N ALA A 282 0.23 20.22 0.54
CA ALA A 282 -0.17 19.98 1.92
C ALA A 282 0.75 20.82 2.81
N GLY A 283 0.15 21.76 3.54
CA GLY A 283 0.80 22.57 4.54
C GLY A 283 0.45 22.11 5.94
N GLY A 284 1.39 22.28 6.86
CA GLY A 284 1.08 22.28 8.28
C GLY A 284 1.92 21.33 9.10
N PHE A 285 1.27 20.79 10.12
CA PHE A 285 1.93 20.24 11.29
C PHE A 285 1.78 18.71 11.26
N ARG A 286 2.90 18.01 11.09
CA ARG A 286 3.03 16.54 10.93
C ARG A 286 2.35 15.99 9.67
N CYS A 287 2.42 14.67 9.51
CA CYS A 287 1.91 13.91 8.36
C CYS A 287 0.38 13.84 8.24
N HIS A 288 -0.36 14.53 9.09
CA HIS A 288 -1.81 14.39 9.15
C HIS A 288 -2.52 15.04 7.96
N THR A 289 -2.08 16.24 7.54
CA THR A 289 -2.70 16.96 6.42
C THR A 289 -2.68 16.13 5.14
N ILE A 290 -1.53 15.55 4.79
CA ILE A 290 -1.40 14.77 3.56
C ILE A 290 -2.24 13.48 3.59
N GLN A 291 -2.33 12.81 4.75
CA GLN A 291 -3.16 11.61 4.91
C GLN A 291 -4.65 11.93 4.74
N LYS A 292 -5.09 13.05 5.31
CA LYS A 292 -6.46 13.54 5.20
C LYS A 292 -6.79 13.96 3.77
N LEU A 293 -5.89 14.67 3.11
CA LEU A 293 -6.05 15.07 1.70
C LEU A 293 -6.13 13.86 0.77
N SER A 294 -5.23 12.89 0.92
CA SER A 294 -5.24 11.66 0.11
C SER A 294 -6.57 10.90 0.27
N SER A 295 -7.09 10.82 1.50
CA SER A 295 -8.38 10.19 1.80
C SER A 295 -9.57 10.95 1.23
N ALA A 296 -9.58 12.28 1.39
CA ALA A 296 -10.69 13.15 1.01
C ALA A 296 -10.79 13.35 -0.51
N LEU A 297 -9.65 13.55 -1.17
CA LEU A 297 -9.58 13.89 -2.59
C LEU A 297 -9.30 12.68 -3.48
N LYS A 298 -9.07 11.50 -2.87
CA LYS A 298 -8.84 10.20 -3.53
C LYS A 298 -7.78 10.25 -4.64
N PHE A 299 -6.75 11.09 -4.48
CA PHE A 299 -5.59 11.09 -5.36
C PHE A 299 -4.31 10.96 -4.53
N ASN A 300 -3.31 10.32 -5.14
CA ASN A 300 -1.98 10.18 -4.56
C ASN A 300 -1.04 11.13 -5.29
N GLN A 301 -0.47 12.07 -4.54
CA GLN A 301 0.66 12.88 -5.01
C GLN A 301 1.97 12.36 -4.45
N PRO A 302 3.09 12.58 -5.15
CA PRO A 302 4.41 12.38 -4.56
C PRO A 302 4.54 13.22 -3.29
N SER A 303 5.32 12.73 -2.33
CA SER A 303 5.57 13.49 -1.11
C SER A 303 6.24 14.84 -1.41
N MET A 304 5.78 15.87 -0.70
CA MET A 304 6.16 17.27 -0.72
C MET A 304 6.93 17.64 0.57
N PRO A 305 7.62 18.79 0.61
CA PRO A 305 8.60 19.03 1.68
C PRO A 305 7.96 19.13 3.07
N PHE A 306 6.71 19.59 3.16
CA PHE A 306 6.04 19.88 4.42
C PHE A 306 5.22 18.71 5.00
N ASP A 307 5.30 17.51 4.42
CA ASP A 307 4.46 16.37 4.84
C ASP A 307 4.88 15.73 6.18
N TRP A 308 6.01 16.09 6.81
CA TRP A 308 6.68 15.25 7.81
C TRP A 308 7.57 16.07 8.75
N GLY A 309 6.97 17.06 9.42
CA GLY A 309 7.65 17.90 10.39
C GLY A 309 6.71 18.95 10.95
N PHE A 310 7.27 19.97 11.58
CA PHE A 310 6.57 21.10 12.15
C PHE A 310 7.03 22.35 11.39
N PHE A 311 6.22 22.74 10.41
CA PHE A 311 6.49 23.86 9.53
C PHE A 311 5.46 24.97 9.84
N PRO A 312 5.77 25.88 10.77
CA PRO A 312 4.93 27.08 10.96
C PRO A 312 4.89 27.92 9.67
N PRO A 313 3.87 28.76 9.47
CA PRO A 313 3.72 29.56 8.25
C PRO A 313 4.98 30.38 7.90
N HIS A 314 5.63 30.97 8.90
CA HIS A 314 6.83 31.78 8.69
C HIS A 314 8.02 30.95 8.15
N SER A 315 8.17 29.69 8.55
CA SER A 315 9.27 28.85 8.08
C SER A 315 9.06 28.42 6.64
N ILE A 316 7.80 28.20 6.25
CA ILE A 316 7.42 27.98 4.86
C ILE A 316 7.75 29.21 4.03
N VAL A 317 7.43 30.42 4.50
CA VAL A 317 7.84 31.68 3.86
C VAL A 317 9.36 31.76 3.70
N SER A 318 10.12 31.42 4.76
CA SER A 318 11.58 31.39 4.71
C SER A 318 12.11 30.42 3.64
N ILE A 319 11.52 29.23 3.52
CA ILE A 319 11.88 28.23 2.50
C ILE A 319 11.49 28.68 1.09
N LEU A 320 10.36 29.37 0.91
CA LEU A 320 9.97 29.92 -0.39
C LEU A 320 10.97 30.99 -0.87
N ASN A 321 11.50 31.79 0.05
CA ASN A 321 12.49 32.82 -0.26
C ASN A 321 13.91 32.26 -0.42
N ASN A 322 14.25 31.18 0.30
CA ASN A 322 15.53 30.49 0.21
C ASN A 322 15.31 28.96 0.15
N PRO A 323 15.18 28.36 -1.04
CA PRO A 323 14.71 26.99 -1.22
C PRO A 323 15.80 25.92 -1.02
N THR A 324 16.82 26.21 -0.22
CA THR A 324 17.93 25.31 0.05
C THR A 324 18.06 25.05 1.54
N ILE A 325 17.88 23.79 1.94
CA ILE A 325 18.05 23.33 3.30
C ILE A 325 19.44 22.72 3.47
N ASN A 326 20.16 23.15 4.51
CA ASN A 326 21.53 22.71 4.79
C ASN A 326 21.72 22.37 6.27
N LEU A 327 21.18 21.24 6.70
CA LEU A 327 21.38 20.73 8.06
C LEU A 327 22.79 20.16 8.23
N SER A 328 23.35 20.25 9.43
CA SER A 328 24.68 19.77 9.77
C SER A 328 24.75 19.19 11.17
N HIS A 329 25.22 17.94 11.28
CA HIS A 329 25.55 17.35 12.58
C HIS A 329 26.76 18.05 13.24
N ALA A 330 27.71 18.52 12.43
CA ALA A 330 28.97 19.10 12.91
C ALA A 330 28.86 20.59 13.26
N ASP A 331 27.83 21.27 12.75
CA ASP A 331 27.64 22.70 12.94
C ASP A 331 26.31 22.98 13.64
N ALA A 332 26.39 23.18 14.95
CA ALA A 332 25.24 23.49 15.80
C ALA A 332 24.57 24.83 15.47
N THR A 333 25.21 25.70 14.68
CA THR A 333 24.60 26.95 14.21
C THR A 333 23.63 26.73 13.05
N LEU A 334 23.77 25.64 12.30
CA LEU A 334 22.90 25.28 11.19
C LEU A 334 21.74 24.40 11.63
N SER A 335 22.03 23.42 12.49
CA SER A 335 20.99 22.55 13.04
C SER A 335 21.34 21.99 14.40
N SER A 336 20.33 21.81 15.23
CA SER A 336 20.50 21.30 16.59
C SER A 336 19.42 20.26 16.93
N PRO A 337 19.72 19.35 17.88
CA PRO A 337 18.68 18.63 18.60
C PRO A 337 17.65 19.56 19.19
N CYS A 338 16.40 19.12 19.25
CA CYS A 338 15.45 19.68 20.20
C CYS A 338 14.60 18.61 20.90
N ILE A 339 14.21 18.93 22.11
CA ILE A 339 13.32 18.13 22.96
C ILE A 339 11.93 18.73 22.86
N LYS A 340 10.95 17.90 22.50
CA LYS A 340 9.54 18.27 22.43
C LYS A 340 8.87 18.10 23.79
N SER A 341 8.03 19.07 24.14
CA SER A 341 7.07 18.99 25.23
C SER A 341 5.67 19.31 24.68
N GLU A 342 4.74 18.35 24.81
CA GLU A 342 3.34 18.54 24.40
C GLU A 342 2.50 19.11 25.56
N GLN A 343 1.35 19.72 25.23
CA GLN A 343 0.40 20.31 26.20
C GLN A 343 0.98 21.49 27.00
N TYR A 344 1.84 22.29 26.37
CA TYR A 344 2.27 23.55 26.98
C TYR A 344 1.12 24.55 26.94
N LEU A 345 0.80 25.15 28.08
CA LEU A 345 -0.13 26.28 28.17
C LEU A 345 0.71 27.54 28.36
N ASP A 346 0.40 28.58 27.58
CA ASP A 346 1.00 29.87 27.86
C ASP A 346 0.27 30.56 29.02
N GLN A 347 0.70 31.79 29.31
CA GLN A 347 0.19 32.62 30.40
C GLN A 347 -1.32 32.89 30.27
N ASN A 348 -1.87 32.76 29.05
CA ASN A 348 -3.28 32.99 28.73
C ASN A 348 -4.08 31.68 28.64
N GLY A 349 -3.46 30.52 28.91
CA GLY A 349 -4.10 29.22 28.78
C GLY A 349 -4.21 28.74 27.33
N GLU A 350 -3.51 29.35 26.39
CA GLU A 350 -3.47 28.85 25.01
C GLU A 350 -2.59 27.61 24.92
N LYS A 351 -3.14 26.55 24.31
CA LYS A 351 -2.43 25.30 24.09
C LYS A 351 -1.44 25.46 22.94
N GLY A 352 -0.19 25.15 23.20
CA GLY A 352 0.89 25.12 22.23
C GLY A 352 1.77 23.88 22.38
N ILE A 353 2.75 23.80 21.48
CA ILE A 353 3.83 22.82 21.55
C ILE A 353 5.13 23.57 21.85
N ARG A 354 6.02 22.98 22.63
CA ARG A 354 7.33 23.56 22.91
C ARG A 354 8.44 22.64 22.44
N PHE A 355 9.42 23.22 21.76
CA PHE A 355 10.68 22.60 21.39
C PHE A 355 11.79 23.38 22.09
N GLN A 356 12.65 22.68 22.82
CA GLN A 356 13.84 23.27 23.45
C GLN A 356 15.08 22.70 22.80
N SER A 357 15.92 23.57 22.25
CA SER A 357 17.22 23.23 21.71
C SER A 357 18.06 22.50 22.76
N SER A 358 18.81 21.51 22.31
CA SER A 358 19.65 20.66 23.16
C SER A 358 20.93 20.29 22.42
N SER A 359 21.78 19.46 23.04
CA SER A 359 22.98 18.91 22.41
C SER A 359 22.88 17.39 22.26
N TYR A 360 23.58 16.84 21.26
CA TYR A 360 23.65 15.38 21.10
C TYR A 360 24.27 14.71 22.35
N ALA A 361 25.16 15.40 23.07
CA ALA A 361 25.75 14.92 24.31
C ALA A 361 24.75 14.91 25.48
N ASP A 362 23.87 15.91 25.57
CA ASP A 362 22.77 15.93 26.56
C ASP A 362 21.76 14.83 26.26
N LEU A 363 21.45 14.63 24.98
CA LEU A 363 20.57 13.56 24.54
C LEU A 363 21.12 12.17 24.88
N ALA A 364 22.40 11.93 24.60
CA ALA A 364 23.06 10.66 24.91
C ALA A 364 23.04 10.37 26.41
N ARG A 365 23.24 11.39 27.26
CA ARG A 365 23.11 11.28 28.72
C ARG A 365 21.69 10.92 29.15
N LEU A 366 20.69 11.65 28.64
CA LEU A 366 19.27 11.40 28.93
C LEU A 366 18.88 9.94 28.66
N ILE A 367 19.42 9.37 27.58
CA ILE A 367 19.06 8.03 27.12
C ILE A 367 19.78 6.94 27.91
N LYS A 368 21.06 7.17 28.26
CA LYS A 368 21.82 6.28 29.13
C LYS A 368 21.19 6.13 30.52
N ASP A 369 20.64 7.22 31.07
CA ASP A 369 20.09 7.25 32.43
C ASP A 369 18.72 6.55 32.57
N ARG A 370 17.97 6.33 31.47
CA ARG A 370 16.57 5.84 31.53
C ARG A 370 16.35 4.35 31.27
N GLY A 371 17.39 3.53 31.09
CA GLY A 371 17.27 2.08 30.92
C GLY A 371 16.71 1.66 29.55
N GLN A 372 17.48 0.87 28.80
CA GLN A 372 17.35 0.73 27.34
C GLN A 372 16.15 -0.08 26.80
N ARG A 373 15.35 -0.77 27.64
CA ARG A 373 14.44 -1.83 27.14
C ARG A 373 13.22 -1.35 26.33
N ASP A 374 12.87 -0.06 26.40
CA ASP A 374 11.71 0.52 25.68
C ASP A 374 12.05 1.85 24.99
N LEU A 375 13.32 2.07 24.63
CA LEU A 375 13.76 3.38 24.12
C LEU A 375 12.99 3.85 22.87
N ASN A 376 12.75 2.98 21.90
CA ASN A 376 11.98 3.34 20.70
C ASN A 376 10.54 3.72 21.06
N ARG A 377 9.90 2.99 21.98
CA ARG A 377 8.56 3.31 22.49
C ARG A 377 8.54 4.61 23.31
N TYR A 378 9.62 4.93 24.01
CA TYR A 378 9.79 6.18 24.77
C TYR A 378 10.03 7.39 23.87
N LEU A 379 10.90 7.25 22.86
CA LEU A 379 11.12 8.24 21.81
C LEU A 379 9.83 8.46 21.00
N ASP A 380 9.06 7.41 20.70
CA ASP A 380 7.77 7.53 20.01
C ASP A 380 6.68 8.17 20.88
N GLY A 381 6.64 7.83 22.18
CA GLY A 381 5.53 8.17 23.07
C GLY A 381 5.66 9.48 23.84
N SER A 382 6.85 10.08 23.95
CA SER A 382 7.05 11.26 24.80
C SER A 382 8.06 12.29 24.26
N CYS A 383 9.19 11.86 23.71
CA CYS A 383 10.28 12.76 23.28
C CYS A 383 10.94 12.24 22.00
N ALA A 384 10.27 12.30 20.85
CA ALA A 384 10.93 11.98 19.60
C ALA A 384 12.13 12.93 19.43
N TYR A 385 13.26 12.42 18.95
CA TYR A 385 14.38 13.29 18.63
C TYR A 385 13.99 14.13 17.43
N TYR A 386 14.10 15.43 17.60
CA TYR A 386 13.79 16.37 16.55
C TYR A 386 15.04 17.15 16.15
N THR A 387 15.17 17.43 14.86
CA THR A 387 16.20 18.34 14.37
C THR A 387 15.56 19.66 14.04
N LEU A 388 16.04 20.70 14.71
CA LEU A 388 15.75 22.09 14.41
C LEU A 388 16.63 22.54 13.26
N ASP A 389 16.01 23.12 12.23
CA ASP A 389 16.71 23.95 11.26
C ASP A 389 16.78 25.37 11.80
N ALA A 390 17.99 25.86 12.10
CA ALA A 390 18.16 27.20 12.66
C ALA A 390 18.00 28.32 11.62
N THR A 391 18.15 28.02 10.32
CA THR A 391 18.04 29.00 9.23
C THR A 391 16.58 29.32 8.94
N HIS A 392 15.76 28.28 8.84
CA HIS A 392 14.35 28.36 8.44
C HIS A 392 13.40 28.24 9.63
N GLN A 393 13.87 27.87 10.82
CA GLN A 393 13.08 27.81 12.05
C GLN A 393 11.89 26.84 11.94
N TYR A 394 12.17 25.63 11.43
CA TYR A 394 11.23 24.50 11.43
C TYR A 394 11.84 23.31 12.17
N VAL A 395 10.99 22.35 12.56
CA VAL A 395 11.42 21.15 13.28
C VAL A 395 11.08 19.88 12.50
N LEU A 396 12.05 18.99 12.27
CA LEU A 396 11.84 17.69 11.62
C LEU A 396 11.84 16.55 12.63
N ALA A 397 10.88 15.63 12.49
CA ALA A 397 10.89 14.38 13.23
C ALA A 397 11.99 13.48 12.67
N HIS A 398 12.97 13.13 13.50
CA HIS A 398 14.04 12.21 13.12
C HIS A 398 13.75 10.83 13.69
N TYR A 399 13.37 9.93 12.79
CA TYR A 399 13.47 8.50 13.04
C TYR A 399 14.87 8.05 12.60
N ASN A 400 15.42 7.05 13.29
CA ASN A 400 16.73 6.43 13.07
C ASN A 400 17.87 7.08 13.87
N TRP A 401 17.91 6.82 15.17
CA TRP A 401 19.14 6.99 15.94
C TRP A 401 19.83 5.64 16.14
N HIS A 402 21.08 5.55 15.70
CA HIS A 402 21.80 4.30 15.37
C HIS A 402 22.37 3.54 16.55
N GLU A 403 22.61 4.20 17.68
CA GLU A 403 23.17 3.53 18.86
C GLU A 403 22.14 2.60 19.54
N PHE A 404 20.84 2.76 19.23
CA PHE A 404 19.77 2.08 19.96
C PHE A 404 18.67 1.42 19.10
N ALA A 405 18.62 1.69 17.79
CA ALA A 405 17.69 1.03 16.87
C ALA A 405 18.30 -0.25 16.27
N ASN A 406 17.50 -1.29 16.03
CA ASN A 406 17.99 -2.48 15.33
C ASN A 406 18.22 -2.19 13.83
N VAL A 407 18.97 -3.06 13.15
CA VAL A 407 19.34 -2.89 11.73
C VAL A 407 18.13 -2.82 10.78
N ALA A 408 17.03 -3.50 11.12
CA ALA A 408 15.81 -3.49 10.31
C ALA A 408 15.06 -2.14 10.45
N GLU A 409 15.03 -1.56 11.64
CA GLU A 409 14.41 -0.27 11.95
C GLU A 409 15.26 0.90 11.45
N SER A 410 16.60 0.76 11.41
CA SER A 410 17.50 1.83 10.95
C SER A 410 17.50 2.05 9.43
N GLY A 411 16.91 1.14 8.66
CA GLY A 411 16.89 1.21 7.19
C GLY A 411 18.29 1.31 6.57
N GLY A 412 19.30 0.71 7.22
CA GLY A 412 20.70 0.71 6.75
C GLY A 412 21.38 2.08 6.81
N VAL A 413 21.00 2.95 7.74
CA VAL A 413 21.75 4.16 8.12
C VAL A 413 22.61 3.80 9.34
N HIS A 414 23.85 4.28 9.40
CA HIS A 414 24.82 3.87 10.43
C HIS A 414 25.39 5.02 11.27
N SER A 415 25.18 6.30 10.90
CA SER A 415 25.62 7.45 11.71
C SER A 415 24.66 8.66 11.60
N PRO A 416 24.65 9.57 12.61
CA PRO A 416 23.88 10.82 12.56
C PRO A 416 24.21 11.70 11.34
N GLU A 417 25.48 11.78 10.94
CA GLU A 417 25.94 12.53 9.78
C GLU A 417 25.35 11.96 8.48
N GLU A 418 25.33 10.63 8.36
CA GLU A 418 24.71 9.96 7.22
C GLU A 418 23.20 10.23 7.18
N ASN A 419 22.53 10.19 8.33
CA ASN A 419 21.11 10.48 8.42
C ASN A 419 20.80 11.92 8.00
N ILE A 420 21.52 12.90 8.56
CA ILE A 420 21.41 14.32 8.20
C ILE A 420 21.62 14.54 6.71
N ARG A 421 22.63 13.88 6.11
CA ARG A 421 22.86 13.94 4.66
C ARG A 421 21.66 13.40 3.87
N ARG A 422 21.13 12.23 4.24
CA ARG A 422 19.95 11.64 3.59
C ARG A 422 18.71 12.53 3.74
N ILE A 423 18.56 13.23 4.87
CA ILE A 423 17.47 14.19 5.09
C ILE A 423 17.61 15.40 4.19
N ASN A 424 18.80 16.03 4.14
CA ASN A 424 19.11 17.12 3.21
C ASN A 424 18.79 16.71 1.77
N ASP A 425 19.25 15.52 1.32
CA ASP A 425 18.97 15.03 -0.02
C ASP A 425 17.47 14.87 -0.29
N LYS A 426 16.73 14.27 0.66
CA LYS A 426 15.30 14.02 0.51
C LYS A 426 14.50 15.32 0.50
N ILE A 427 14.74 16.21 1.45
CA ILE A 427 13.94 17.44 1.61
C ILE A 427 14.21 18.40 0.46
N ASN A 428 15.46 18.59 0.03
CA ASN A 428 15.80 19.44 -1.12
C ASN A 428 15.27 18.87 -2.45
N LYS A 429 15.16 17.54 -2.60
CA LYS A 429 14.46 16.93 -3.74
C LYS A 429 12.95 17.22 -3.71
N ARG A 430 12.34 17.21 -2.52
CA ARG A 430 10.91 17.52 -2.35
C ARG A 430 10.62 19.01 -2.58
N ILE A 431 11.49 19.90 -2.10
CA ILE A 431 11.39 21.35 -2.37
C ILE A 431 11.44 21.60 -3.88
N ARG A 432 12.47 21.10 -4.57
CA ARG A 432 12.57 21.26 -6.04
C ARG A 432 11.31 20.77 -6.76
N ARG A 433 10.82 19.58 -6.42
CA ARG A 433 9.57 19.04 -6.98
C ARG A 433 8.37 19.96 -6.74
N MET A 434 8.26 20.54 -5.54
CA MET A 434 7.19 21.48 -5.21
C MET A 434 7.29 22.73 -6.10
N PHE A 435 8.48 23.31 -6.25
CA PHE A 435 8.71 24.45 -7.14
C PHE A 435 8.35 24.10 -8.59
N ASP A 436 8.88 23.00 -9.13
CA ASP A 436 8.58 22.54 -10.50
C ASP A 436 7.07 22.39 -10.73
N LEU A 437 6.35 21.84 -9.74
CA LEU A 437 4.89 21.67 -9.81
C LEU A 437 4.16 23.01 -9.77
N CYS A 438 4.53 23.90 -8.86
CA CYS A 438 3.85 25.18 -8.67
C CYS A 438 4.11 26.16 -9.81
N GLU A 439 5.33 26.21 -10.36
CA GLU A 439 5.70 27.07 -11.49
C GLU A 439 4.93 26.71 -12.78
N CYS A 440 4.56 25.45 -12.95
CA CYS A 440 3.78 24.99 -14.10
C CYS A 440 2.26 25.15 -13.90
N ALA A 441 1.80 25.43 -12.68
CA ALA A 441 0.39 25.40 -12.34
C ALA A 441 -0.34 26.71 -12.62
N GLU A 442 -1.60 26.61 -13.02
CA GLU A 442 -2.49 27.77 -13.12
C GLU A 442 -3.02 28.18 -11.73
N HIS A 443 -3.24 27.19 -10.88
CA HIS A 443 -3.74 27.36 -9.51
C HIS A 443 -2.87 26.59 -8.52
N VAL A 444 -2.45 27.24 -7.44
CA VAL A 444 -1.71 26.62 -6.34
C VAL A 444 -2.57 26.68 -5.08
N PHE A 445 -2.98 25.53 -4.58
CA PHE A 445 -3.69 25.41 -3.31
C PHE A 445 -2.73 24.93 -2.23
N PHE A 446 -2.44 25.81 -1.28
CA PHE A 446 -1.70 25.46 -0.07
C PHE A 446 -2.70 25.13 1.03
N ILE A 447 -2.91 23.85 1.32
CA ILE A 447 -3.98 23.39 2.21
C ILE A 447 -3.45 23.12 3.62
N THR A 448 -4.01 23.78 4.63
CA THR A 448 -3.62 23.66 6.05
C THR A 448 -4.69 22.91 6.85
N TYR A 449 -4.30 22.16 7.88
CA TYR A 449 -5.24 21.35 8.67
C TYR A 449 -5.52 21.96 10.04
N GLU A 450 -6.81 22.09 10.39
CA GLU A 450 -7.27 22.88 11.55
C GLU A 450 -7.28 22.11 12.88
N HIS A 451 -7.38 20.78 12.84
CA HIS A 451 -7.77 19.96 14.01
C HIS A 451 -6.60 19.43 14.85
N GLN A 452 -5.62 20.27 15.21
CA GLN A 452 -4.54 19.85 16.13
C GLN A 452 -4.52 20.58 17.48
N ASP A 453 -5.50 21.45 17.75
CA ASP A 453 -5.68 22.18 19.00
C ASP A 453 -4.48 23.03 19.48
N TYR A 454 -3.44 23.21 18.65
CA TYR A 454 -2.29 24.06 18.97
C TYR A 454 -2.43 25.42 18.30
N GLN A 455 -2.29 26.48 19.10
CA GLN A 455 -2.34 27.87 18.63
C GLN A 455 -0.95 28.36 18.17
N TYR A 456 0.10 27.85 18.81
CA TYR A 456 1.46 28.27 18.55
C TYR A 456 2.46 27.12 18.73
N MET A 457 3.65 27.34 18.18
CA MET A 457 4.86 26.55 18.44
C MET A 457 5.90 27.44 19.11
N MET A 458 6.45 27.00 20.24
CA MET A 458 7.63 27.61 20.84
C MET A 458 8.87 26.87 20.35
N ILE A 459 9.86 27.59 19.83
CA ILE A 459 11.23 27.08 19.71
C ILE A 459 12.08 27.92 20.65
N ASP A 460 12.65 27.28 21.65
CA ASP A 460 13.28 27.93 22.80
C ASP A 460 12.33 28.98 23.40
N ASP A 461 12.73 30.25 23.40
CA ASP A 461 11.96 31.36 23.94
C ASP A 461 11.12 32.09 22.88
N THR A 462 11.14 31.63 21.62
CA THR A 462 10.44 32.30 20.51
C THR A 462 9.08 31.65 20.23
N LYS A 463 8.01 32.44 20.28
CA LYS A 463 6.63 32.03 19.96
C LYS A 463 6.34 32.24 18.48
N TYR A 464 5.94 31.17 17.79
CA TYR A 464 5.50 31.19 16.40
C TYR A 464 4.01 30.86 16.30
N ASP A 465 3.24 31.79 15.75
CA ASP A 465 1.81 31.62 15.46
C ASP A 465 1.63 30.60 14.32
N LEU A 466 0.75 29.60 14.52
CA LEU A 466 0.45 28.57 13.53
C LEU A 466 -0.70 28.95 12.58
N HIS A 467 -1.40 30.05 12.85
CA HIS A 467 -2.59 30.52 12.13
C HIS A 467 -2.36 31.83 11.37
N ASN A 468 -1.19 32.45 11.48
CA ASN A 468 -0.84 33.63 10.70
C ASN A 468 -0.37 33.27 9.27
N PHE A 469 -1.30 33.30 8.32
CA PHE A 469 -1.04 32.96 6.91
C PHE A 469 -0.92 34.17 5.96
N ALA A 470 -0.92 35.40 6.49
CA ALA A 470 -0.91 36.60 5.65
C ALA A 470 0.35 36.68 4.77
N ASP A 471 1.52 36.55 5.40
CA ASP A 471 2.82 36.58 4.70
C ASP A 471 3.02 35.37 3.79
N LEU A 472 2.51 34.20 4.22
CA LEU A 472 2.53 33.00 3.39
C LEU A 472 1.72 33.18 2.11
N SER A 473 0.53 33.76 2.21
CA SER A 473 -0.32 34.01 1.05
C SER A 473 0.37 34.98 0.08
N ALA A 474 0.91 36.08 0.58
CA ALA A 474 1.62 37.08 -0.24
C ALA A 474 2.88 36.51 -0.91
N THR A 475 3.63 35.66 -0.20
CA THR A 475 4.84 35.02 -0.73
C THR A 475 4.49 33.99 -1.81
N LEU A 476 3.46 33.16 -1.61
CA LEU A 476 3.02 32.20 -2.62
C LEU A 476 2.55 32.88 -3.92
N GLU A 477 1.91 34.05 -3.83
CA GLU A 477 1.49 34.83 -5.00
C GLU A 477 2.69 35.43 -5.73
N SER A 478 3.68 35.94 -5.01
CA SER A 478 4.88 36.55 -5.62
C SER A 478 5.85 35.51 -6.21
N THR A 479 5.96 34.32 -5.60
CA THR A 479 6.88 33.27 -6.04
C THR A 479 6.44 32.58 -7.33
N PHE A 480 5.17 32.16 -7.45
CA PHE A 480 4.78 31.18 -8.49
C PHE A 480 4.07 31.73 -9.72
N GLN A 481 3.78 33.04 -9.81
CA GLN A 481 2.99 33.65 -10.91
C GLN A 481 1.65 32.93 -11.20
N ALA A 482 1.16 32.13 -10.26
CA ALA A 482 -0.05 31.33 -10.31
C ALA A 482 -1.12 31.97 -9.43
N GLN A 483 -2.38 31.58 -9.63
CA GLN A 483 -3.43 31.92 -8.64
C GLN A 483 -3.23 31.06 -7.39
N SER A 484 -2.44 31.58 -6.45
CA SER A 484 -2.08 30.92 -5.21
C SER A 484 -3.07 31.24 -4.10
N ARG A 485 -3.43 30.26 -3.27
CA ARG A 485 -4.28 30.46 -2.08
C ARG A 485 -3.88 29.55 -0.95
N VAL A 486 -3.86 30.11 0.27
CA VAL A 486 -3.87 29.31 1.49
C VAL A 486 -5.32 28.97 1.83
N VAL A 487 -5.63 27.68 1.97
CA VAL A 487 -7.00 27.17 2.16
C VAL A 487 -7.02 26.23 3.35
N ARG A 488 -8.05 26.32 4.18
CA ARG A 488 -8.22 25.39 5.30
C ARG A 488 -8.76 24.06 4.79
N PHE A 489 -8.37 22.96 5.42
CA PHE A 489 -8.77 21.62 4.98
C PHE A 489 -10.30 21.46 4.93
N SER A 490 -11.04 22.00 5.90
CA SER A 490 -12.51 21.96 5.89
C SER A 490 -13.13 22.66 4.67
N ASP A 491 -12.45 23.64 4.11
CA ASP A 491 -12.85 24.35 2.89
C ASP A 491 -12.39 23.60 1.61
N ALA A 492 -11.53 22.58 1.73
CA ALA A 492 -10.95 21.82 0.62
C ALA A 492 -11.09 20.28 0.75
N ASP A 493 -11.98 19.80 1.62
CA ASP A 493 -12.17 18.38 1.96
C ASP A 493 -12.91 17.55 0.89
N SER A 494 -13.14 18.12 -0.29
CA SER A 494 -13.78 17.42 -1.40
C SER A 494 -13.38 18.04 -2.74
N ALA A 495 -13.46 17.22 -3.79
CA ALA A 495 -13.11 17.67 -5.13
C ALA A 495 -13.98 18.84 -5.61
N GLY A 496 -15.29 18.81 -5.31
CA GLY A 496 -16.23 19.87 -5.67
C GLY A 496 -15.88 21.22 -5.05
N LYS A 497 -15.50 21.24 -3.76
CA LYS A 497 -15.07 22.48 -3.08
C LYS A 497 -13.81 23.07 -3.73
N LEU A 498 -12.77 22.28 -3.96
CA LEU A 498 -11.56 22.77 -4.63
C LEU A 498 -11.84 23.28 -6.05
N LEU A 499 -12.67 22.56 -6.82
CA LEU A 499 -13.04 22.97 -8.17
C LEU A 499 -13.85 24.27 -8.19
N SER A 500 -14.69 24.51 -7.18
CA SER A 500 -15.46 25.75 -7.05
C SER A 500 -14.57 26.99 -6.83
N MET A 501 -13.34 26.79 -6.34
CA MET A 501 -12.38 27.86 -6.12
C MET A 501 -11.61 28.24 -7.39
N LEU A 502 -11.71 27.49 -8.48
CA LEU A 502 -11.03 27.84 -9.72
C LEU A 502 -11.67 29.10 -10.32
N GLN A 503 -10.98 30.24 -10.24
CA GLN A 503 -11.40 31.43 -10.96
C GLN A 503 -10.88 31.38 -12.40
N PRO A 504 -11.64 31.86 -13.40
CA PRO A 504 -11.10 32.03 -14.73
C PRO A 504 -9.88 32.94 -14.67
N ARG A 505 -8.83 32.59 -15.42
CA ARG A 505 -7.63 33.43 -15.55
C ARG A 505 -8.09 34.81 -16.03
N SER A 506 -7.95 35.83 -15.19
CA SER A 506 -8.02 37.22 -15.65
C SER A 506 -6.97 37.33 -16.75
N THR A 507 -7.41 37.42 -18.01
CA THR A 507 -6.56 37.91 -19.09
C THR A 507 -6.13 39.31 -18.65
N ARG A 508 -4.93 39.44 -18.06
CA ARG A 508 -4.34 40.77 -17.92
C ARG A 508 -4.20 41.32 -19.35
N PRO A 509 -4.60 42.57 -19.58
CA PRO A 509 -4.67 43.17 -20.91
C PRO A 509 -3.32 43.17 -21.63
#